data_AF-A0A835GBZ6-F1
#
_entry.id   AF-A0A835GBZ6-F1
#
_cell.length_a   1.000
_cell.length_b   1.000
_cell.length_c   1.000
_cell.angle_alpha   90.00
_cell.angle_beta   90.00
_cell.angle_gamma   90.00
#
_symmetry.space_group_name_H-M   'P 1'
#
loop_
_entity.id
_entity.type
_entity.pdbx_description
1 polymer ?
#
loop_
_entity_poly.entity_id
_entity_poly.type
_entity_poly.pdbx_seq_one_letter_code
_entity_poly.pdbx_strand_id
1 'polypeptide(L)'
;MRSRRYLEKSAIEYFKLFLSDDIVSHIVEQTNIYSTQINGTSVNIKEDDVKTFWKSSGIWESLKCMHIQIIGLKFYADIMTLKKFQLLRRYLHFNDNLKDDGDTDTTKIRENCLQVEEETRFSTDEMMKWGYKIFVRAGVSVVYDFLIYGGGDTFRFHFFTEEENSMGLGAKVVLALTKSIYSETCMQNLCFDKFFRSIELLQYLRDEYGVFALGTIRANRLREAEKKLPTDKNFH
;
A
#
# COMPACT_ATOMS: atom_id res chain seq x y z
N MET A 1 29.53 5.00 -11.12
CA MET A 1 29.05 6.39 -11.33
C MET A 1 27.77 6.33 -12.16
N ARG A 2 26.74 7.12 -11.78
CA ARG A 2 25.31 7.08 -12.19
C ARG A 2 24.54 5.89 -11.59
N SER A 3 23.53 6.08 -10.75
CA SER A 3 22.38 6.97 -10.96
C SER A 3 22.07 7.86 -9.73
N ARG A 4 22.31 9.16 -9.88
CA ARG A 4 21.63 10.22 -9.13
C ARG A 4 20.22 10.40 -9.73
N ARG A 5 19.28 9.48 -9.51
CA ARG A 5 17.87 9.65 -9.95
C ARG A 5 16.88 9.98 -8.83
N TYR A 6 17.33 10.09 -7.58
CA TYR A 6 16.46 10.34 -6.44
C TYR A 6 16.43 11.81 -5.98
N LEU A 7 16.59 12.78 -6.90
CA LEU A 7 16.67 14.21 -6.55
C LEU A 7 15.59 15.13 -7.14
N GLU A 8 14.55 14.65 -7.83
CA GLU A 8 13.72 15.57 -8.65
C GLU A 8 12.20 15.56 -8.39
N LYS A 9 11.74 15.16 -7.20
CA LYS A 9 10.34 15.39 -6.82
C LYS A 9 10.24 15.97 -5.42
N SER A 10 9.50 17.06 -5.32
CA SER A 10 9.03 17.63 -4.06
C SER A 10 8.04 16.69 -3.38
N ALA A 11 7.82 16.88 -2.07
CA ALA A 11 6.88 16.04 -1.30
C ALA A 11 5.46 16.02 -1.91
N ILE A 12 5.02 17.15 -2.50
CA ILE A 12 3.71 17.23 -3.15
C ILE A 12 3.66 16.46 -4.46
N GLU A 13 4.76 16.39 -5.21
CA GLU A 13 4.83 15.60 -6.44
C GLU A 13 4.79 14.10 -6.14
N TYR A 14 5.44 13.66 -5.07
CA TYR A 14 5.30 12.28 -4.59
C TYR A 14 3.87 11.96 -4.14
N PHE A 15 3.21 12.89 -3.44
CA PHE A 15 1.83 12.71 -3.02
C PHE A 15 0.88 12.53 -4.22
N LYS A 16 1.07 13.34 -5.26
CA LYS A 16 0.29 13.29 -6.50
C LYS A 16 0.51 12.03 -7.34
N LEU A 17 1.58 11.25 -7.09
CA LEU A 17 1.73 9.94 -7.72
C LEU A 17 0.61 8.97 -7.31
N PHE A 18 0.07 9.12 -6.10
CA PHE A 18 -0.92 8.21 -5.54
C PHE A 18 -2.31 8.84 -5.44
N LEU A 19 -2.35 10.10 -5.02
CA LEU A 19 -3.56 10.90 -4.87
C LEU A 19 -3.53 12.03 -5.90
N SER A 20 -3.75 11.62 -7.14
CA SER A 20 -3.86 12.50 -8.31
C SER A 20 -5.03 13.46 -8.17
N ASP A 21 -5.01 14.56 -8.93
CA ASP A 21 -6.05 15.59 -8.81
C ASP A 21 -7.45 15.01 -9.13
N ASP A 22 -7.58 14.06 -10.05
CA ASP A 22 -8.82 13.34 -10.35
C ASP A 22 -9.34 12.49 -9.17
N ILE A 23 -8.47 11.79 -8.44
CA ILE A 23 -8.87 11.08 -7.22
C ILE A 23 -9.36 12.08 -6.17
N VAL A 24 -8.68 13.22 -6.04
CA VAL A 24 -9.13 14.26 -5.09
C VAL A 24 -10.49 14.84 -5.50
N SER A 25 -10.69 15.15 -6.77
CA SER A 25 -11.99 15.62 -7.28
C SER A 25 -13.08 14.57 -7.03
N HIS A 26 -12.78 13.29 -7.22
CA HIS A 26 -13.71 12.20 -6.94
C HIS A 26 -14.08 12.13 -5.45
N ILE A 27 -13.10 12.19 -4.54
CA ILE A 27 -13.35 12.20 -3.08
C ILE A 27 -14.23 13.39 -2.67
N VAL A 28 -14.01 14.56 -3.26
CA VAL A 28 -14.84 15.75 -3.03
C VAL A 28 -16.28 15.51 -3.45
N GLU A 29 -16.49 14.97 -4.65
CA GLU A 29 -17.80 14.61 -5.16
C GLU A 29 -18.50 13.61 -4.23
N GLN A 30 -17.84 12.50 -3.93
CA GLN A 30 -18.42 11.42 -3.11
C GLN A 30 -18.72 11.88 -1.67
N THR A 31 -17.87 12.70 -1.08
CA THR A 31 -18.12 13.31 0.24
C THR A 31 -19.36 14.21 0.22
N ASN A 32 -19.51 15.04 -0.82
CA ASN A 32 -20.67 15.93 -0.95
C ASN A 32 -21.96 15.13 -1.19
N ILE A 33 -21.91 14.06 -2.00
CA ILE A 33 -23.03 13.12 -2.20
C ILE A 33 -23.41 12.47 -0.88
N TYR A 34 -22.45 11.85 -0.18
CA TYR A 34 -22.68 11.16 1.09
C TYR A 34 -23.33 12.07 2.14
N SER A 35 -22.83 13.30 2.28
CA SER A 35 -23.44 14.25 3.21
C SER A 35 -24.90 14.59 2.88
N THR A 36 -25.23 14.67 1.59
CA THR A 36 -26.60 14.89 1.11
C THR A 36 -27.49 13.69 1.41
N GLN A 37 -26.97 12.48 1.24
CA GLN A 37 -27.69 11.24 1.56
C GLN A 37 -28.01 11.12 3.06
N ILE A 38 -27.07 11.52 3.93
CA ILE A 38 -27.23 11.37 5.39
C ILE A 38 -28.03 12.53 6.01
N ASN A 39 -27.80 13.77 5.57
CA ASN A 39 -28.39 14.96 6.20
C ASN A 39 -29.44 15.68 5.33
N GLY A 40 -29.66 15.24 4.09
CA GLY A 40 -30.51 15.93 3.11
C GLY A 40 -29.88 17.19 2.48
N THR A 41 -28.68 17.59 2.90
CA THR A 41 -27.97 18.77 2.37
C THR A 41 -26.48 18.52 2.22
N SER A 42 -25.90 19.06 1.16
CA SER A 42 -24.47 18.96 0.90
C SER A 42 -23.67 19.84 1.84
N VAL A 43 -22.53 19.32 2.32
CA VAL A 43 -21.54 20.11 3.08
C VAL A 43 -20.75 21.10 2.22
N ASN A 44 -20.86 20.99 0.88
CA ASN A 44 -20.23 21.87 -0.11
C ASN A 44 -18.71 22.06 0.13
N ILE A 45 -18.01 20.94 0.32
CA ILE A 45 -16.54 20.95 0.42
C ILE A 45 -15.91 21.09 -0.97
N LYS A 46 -14.69 21.65 -1.01
CA LYS A 46 -13.89 21.80 -2.24
C LYS A 46 -12.56 21.05 -2.12
N GLU A 47 -11.86 20.90 -3.24
CA GLU A 47 -10.53 20.25 -3.26
C GLU A 47 -9.54 20.89 -2.29
N ASP A 48 -9.50 22.23 -2.24
CA ASP A 48 -8.63 22.95 -1.31
C ASP A 48 -8.91 22.59 0.15
N ASP A 49 -10.17 22.26 0.48
CA ASP A 49 -10.55 21.84 1.82
C ASP A 49 -9.98 20.46 2.15
N VAL A 50 -10.09 19.51 1.22
CA VAL A 50 -9.52 18.16 1.38
C VAL A 50 -8.00 18.22 1.44
N LYS A 51 -7.36 18.97 0.53
CA LYS A 51 -5.91 19.18 0.49
C LYS A 51 -5.42 19.82 1.80
N THR A 52 -6.15 20.79 2.34
CA THR A 52 -5.82 21.44 3.62
C THR A 52 -6.05 20.53 4.82
N PHE A 53 -7.08 19.69 4.79
CA PHE A 53 -7.38 18.70 5.82
C PHE A 53 -6.32 17.59 5.90
N TRP A 54 -5.78 17.14 4.77
CA TRP A 54 -4.69 16.17 4.76
C TRP A 54 -3.37 16.78 5.24
N LYS A 55 -3.08 18.03 4.87
CA LYS A 55 -1.93 18.77 5.43
C LYS A 55 -2.01 18.83 6.96
N SER A 56 -3.17 19.21 7.51
CA SER A 56 -3.37 19.24 8.97
C SER A 56 -3.30 17.84 9.60
N SER A 57 -3.90 16.83 8.97
CA SER A 57 -3.86 15.46 9.50
C SER A 57 -2.45 14.85 9.48
N GLY A 58 -1.65 15.12 8.44
CA GLY A 58 -0.26 14.67 8.34
C GLY A 58 0.66 15.32 9.38
N ILE A 59 0.47 16.62 9.64
CA ILE A 59 1.15 17.31 10.74
C ILE A 59 0.73 16.70 12.08
N TRP A 60 -0.54 16.30 12.25
CA TRP A 60 -1.04 15.69 13.49
C TRP A 60 -0.39 14.35 13.77
N GLU A 61 -0.33 13.48 12.76
CA GLU A 61 0.35 12.18 12.89
C GLU A 61 1.84 12.34 13.17
N SER A 62 2.50 13.31 12.54
CA SER A 62 3.92 13.63 12.78
C SER A 62 4.19 14.18 14.18
N LEU A 63 3.24 14.94 14.75
CA LEU A 63 3.36 15.50 16.11
C LEU A 63 3.00 14.50 17.22
N LYS A 64 2.23 13.45 16.93
CA LYS A 64 2.05 12.32 17.88
C LYS A 64 3.39 11.69 18.25
N CYS A 65 4.32 11.62 17.30
CA CYS A 65 5.68 11.14 17.55
C CYS A 65 6.50 12.08 18.45
N MET A 66 6.08 13.34 18.64
CA MET A 66 6.88 14.36 19.34
C MET A 66 6.36 14.81 20.72
N HIS A 67 5.29 14.23 21.30
CA HIS A 67 4.80 14.63 22.65
C HIS A 67 4.45 16.14 22.79
N ILE A 68 4.15 16.87 21.71
CA ILE A 68 3.79 18.30 21.77
C ILE A 68 2.32 18.50 21.38
N GLN A 69 1.40 18.27 22.33
CA GLN A 69 -0.04 18.45 22.10
C GLN A 69 -0.48 19.92 22.08
N ILE A 70 0.27 20.82 22.72
CA ILE A 70 -0.18 22.21 22.96
C ILE A 70 0.23 23.17 21.83
N ILE A 71 1.42 23.00 21.23
CA ILE A 71 1.89 23.87 20.13
C ILE A 71 1.12 23.59 18.83
N GLY A 72 0.71 22.33 18.62
CA GLY A 72 -0.08 21.95 17.45
C GLY A 72 -1.38 22.75 17.31
N LEU A 73 -2.12 22.95 18.41
CA LEU A 73 -3.44 23.61 18.40
C LEU A 73 -3.43 25.04 17.83
N LYS A 74 -2.37 25.83 18.06
CA LYS A 74 -2.23 27.16 17.45
C LYS A 74 -1.91 27.07 15.95
N PHE A 75 -1.00 26.18 15.56
CA PHE A 75 -0.68 25.95 14.15
C PHE A 75 -1.90 25.46 13.34
N TYR A 76 -2.78 24.66 13.93
CA TYR A 76 -3.97 24.15 13.23
C TYR A 76 -5.04 25.20 12.99
N ALA A 77 -5.24 26.12 13.93
CA ALA A 77 -6.26 27.17 13.81
C ALA A 77 -6.01 28.07 12.58
N ASP A 78 -4.73 28.27 12.22
CA ASP A 78 -4.32 29.07 11.07
C ASP A 78 -4.44 28.31 9.73
N ILE A 79 -4.48 26.97 9.76
CA ILE A 79 -4.56 26.12 8.57
C ILE A 79 -6.03 25.83 8.20
N MET A 80 -6.85 25.47 9.18
CA MET A 80 -8.27 25.14 8.97
C MET A 80 -9.08 25.37 10.25
N THR A 81 -10.32 25.85 10.11
CA THR A 81 -11.21 25.98 11.27
C THR A 81 -11.58 24.62 11.86
N LEU A 82 -11.67 24.53 13.20
CA LEU A 82 -12.07 23.30 13.90
C LEU A 82 -13.40 22.72 13.38
N LYS A 83 -14.35 23.60 13.06
CA LYS A 83 -15.66 23.22 12.50
C LYS A 83 -15.50 22.49 11.16
N LYS A 84 -14.64 23.00 10.27
CA LYS A 84 -14.41 22.40 8.95
C LYS A 84 -13.65 21.08 9.05
N PHE A 85 -12.67 21.00 9.96
CA PHE A 85 -11.94 19.77 10.25
C PHE A 85 -12.86 18.66 10.76
N GLN A 86 -13.72 18.98 11.74
CA GLN A 86 -14.69 18.02 12.29
C GLN A 86 -15.71 17.58 11.24
N LEU A 87 -16.15 18.50 10.37
CA LEU A 87 -17.07 18.21 9.29
C LEU A 87 -16.45 17.24 8.27
N LEU A 88 -15.21 17.51 7.82
CA LEU A 88 -14.49 16.59 6.92
C LEU A 88 -14.24 15.25 7.59
N ARG A 89 -13.80 15.22 8.84
CA ARG A 89 -13.61 13.96 9.58
C ARG A 89 -14.89 13.11 9.68
N ARG A 90 -16.07 13.74 9.67
CA ARG A 90 -17.36 13.05 9.79
C ARG A 90 -17.91 12.57 8.44
N TYR A 91 -17.70 13.33 7.38
CA TYR A 91 -18.36 13.09 6.09
C TYR A 91 -17.42 12.70 4.96
N LEU A 92 -16.09 12.73 5.15
CA LEU A 92 -15.13 12.30 4.13
C LEU A 92 -15.47 10.90 3.66
N HIS A 93 -15.78 10.79 2.38
CA HIS A 93 -16.32 9.59 1.78
C HIS A 93 -15.76 9.45 0.36
N PHE A 94 -15.54 8.21 -0.06
CA PHE A 94 -14.73 7.90 -1.22
C PHE A 94 -15.50 7.15 -2.33
N ASN A 95 -16.68 6.57 -2.04
CA ASN A 95 -17.57 5.96 -3.03
C ASN A 95 -19.05 6.17 -2.71
N ASP A 96 -19.96 6.10 -3.68
CA ASP A 96 -21.40 6.23 -3.43
C ASP A 96 -21.95 4.95 -2.79
N ASN A 97 -22.39 5.01 -1.52
CA ASN A 97 -22.91 3.84 -0.81
C ASN A 97 -24.20 3.25 -1.41
N LEU A 98 -24.85 3.96 -2.33
CA LEU A 98 -26.03 3.46 -3.06
C LEU A 98 -25.67 2.65 -4.30
N LYS A 99 -24.39 2.64 -4.69
CA LYS A 99 -23.88 1.89 -5.83
C LYS A 99 -22.95 0.80 -5.31
N ASP A 100 -23.35 -0.45 -5.50
CA ASP A 100 -22.47 -1.59 -5.31
C ASP A 100 -21.86 -1.95 -6.66
N ASP A 101 -20.87 -1.17 -7.09
CA ASP A 101 -20.16 -1.37 -8.36
C ASP A 101 -18.95 -2.31 -8.21
N GLY A 102 -18.71 -2.83 -7.00
CA GLY A 102 -17.52 -3.63 -6.69
C GLY A 102 -16.21 -2.81 -6.75
N ASP A 103 -16.30 -1.51 -7.01
CA ASP A 103 -15.17 -0.59 -7.02
C ASP A 103 -14.89 -0.15 -5.58
N THR A 104 -13.74 -0.55 -5.06
CA THR A 104 -13.31 -0.13 -3.72
C THR A 104 -12.37 1.04 -3.88
N ASP A 105 -12.41 2.06 -3.03
CA ASP A 105 -11.52 3.24 -3.11
C ASP A 105 -10.02 2.90 -3.31
N THR A 106 -9.64 1.72 -2.86
CA THR A 106 -8.29 1.19 -2.91
C THR A 106 -7.86 0.71 -4.30
N THR A 107 -8.78 0.39 -5.22
CA THR A 107 -8.48 0.05 -6.63
C THR A 107 -7.91 1.25 -7.36
N LYS A 108 -8.56 2.43 -7.29
CA LYS A 108 -8.11 3.66 -7.95
C LYS A 108 -6.73 4.10 -7.48
N ILE A 109 -6.49 4.03 -6.17
CA ILE A 109 -5.18 4.34 -5.59
C ILE A 109 -4.14 3.30 -6.05
N ARG A 110 -4.51 2.02 -6.09
CA ARG A 110 -3.63 0.95 -6.58
C ARG A 110 -3.28 1.13 -8.05
N GLU A 111 -4.24 1.49 -8.91
CA GLU A 111 -4.00 1.77 -10.33
C GLU A 111 -2.94 2.85 -10.51
N ASN A 112 -3.02 3.92 -9.72
CA ASN A 112 -1.99 4.97 -9.69
C ASN A 112 -0.61 4.42 -9.26
N CYS A 113 -0.54 3.57 -8.23
CA CYS A 113 0.71 2.90 -7.83
C CYS A 113 1.33 2.11 -8.99
N LEU A 114 0.50 1.41 -9.77
CA LEU A 114 0.94 0.58 -10.89
C LEU A 114 1.48 1.40 -12.08
N GLN A 115 1.13 2.68 -12.18
CA GLN A 115 1.65 3.58 -13.22
C GLN A 115 3.00 4.21 -12.86
N VAL A 116 3.50 4.03 -11.64
CA VAL A 116 4.79 4.56 -11.22
C VAL A 116 5.90 3.80 -11.96
N GLU A 117 6.84 4.53 -12.58
CA GLU A 117 7.97 3.95 -13.32
C GLU A 117 8.75 2.96 -12.45
N GLU A 118 8.78 1.70 -12.88
CA GLU A 118 9.30 0.59 -12.09
C GLU A 118 10.82 0.65 -11.87
N GLU A 119 11.23 0.31 -10.64
CA GLU A 119 12.61 0.01 -10.29
C GLU A 119 12.98 -1.44 -10.63
N THR A 120 14.22 -1.86 -10.35
CA THR A 120 14.68 -3.25 -10.56
C THR A 120 14.81 -4.05 -9.26
N ARG A 121 14.53 -3.40 -8.13
CA ARG A 121 14.72 -3.94 -6.78
C ARG A 121 13.49 -3.64 -5.95
N PHE A 122 12.83 -4.69 -5.50
CA PHE A 122 11.60 -4.60 -4.74
C PHE A 122 11.70 -5.38 -3.43
N SER A 123 10.86 -4.99 -2.49
CA SER A 123 10.57 -5.72 -1.28
C SER A 123 9.06 -5.90 -1.12
N THR A 124 8.63 -7.11 -0.77
CA THR A 124 7.27 -7.38 -0.31
C THR A 124 7.25 -7.53 1.20
N ASP A 125 6.39 -6.75 1.85
CA ASP A 125 6.26 -6.71 3.30
C ASP A 125 4.79 -6.64 3.77
N GLU A 126 4.59 -6.91 5.05
CA GLU A 126 3.31 -6.79 5.74
C GLU A 126 3.30 -5.57 6.66
N MET A 127 2.30 -4.71 6.49
CA MET A 127 2.05 -3.57 7.35
C MET A 127 0.73 -3.73 8.09
N MET A 128 0.75 -3.42 9.39
CA MET A 128 -0.46 -3.31 10.22
C MET A 128 -0.73 -1.84 10.52
N LYS A 129 -1.85 -1.30 10.02
CA LYS A 129 -2.24 0.08 10.30
C LYS A 129 -3.74 0.15 10.61
N TRP A 130 -4.08 0.73 11.76
CA TRP A 130 -5.46 0.93 12.22
C TRP A 130 -6.33 -0.34 12.24
N GLY A 131 -5.72 -1.50 12.52
CA GLY A 131 -6.40 -2.80 12.53
C GLY A 131 -6.50 -3.48 11.17
N TYR A 132 -6.08 -2.82 10.10
CA TYR A 132 -5.99 -3.39 8.76
C TYR A 132 -4.61 -3.98 8.51
N LYS A 133 -4.61 -5.16 7.88
CA LYS A 133 -3.41 -5.84 7.40
C LYS A 133 -3.27 -5.57 5.91
N ILE A 134 -2.15 -4.98 5.52
CA ILE A 134 -1.88 -4.55 4.15
C ILE A 134 -0.54 -5.16 3.73
N PHE A 135 -0.54 -5.91 2.65
CA PHE A 135 0.68 -6.38 2.00
C PHE A 135 1.12 -5.36 0.96
N VAL A 136 2.40 -5.04 0.91
CA VAL A 136 2.92 -3.95 0.10
C VAL A 136 4.13 -4.42 -0.68
N ARG A 137 4.18 -4.11 -1.97
CA ARG A 137 5.40 -4.16 -2.80
C ARG A 137 5.95 -2.74 -2.93
N ALA A 138 7.14 -2.52 -2.41
CA ALA A 138 7.83 -1.24 -2.46
C ALA A 138 9.21 -1.40 -3.09
N GLY A 139 9.69 -0.36 -3.76
CA GLY A 139 11.10 -0.24 -4.15
C GLY A 139 11.89 0.49 -3.07
N VAL A 140 12.98 1.16 -3.45
CA VAL A 140 13.82 1.87 -2.48
C VAL A 140 13.09 3.09 -1.90
N SER A 141 12.24 3.74 -2.69
CA SER A 141 11.65 5.03 -2.31
C SER A 141 10.12 5.06 -2.20
N VAL A 142 9.42 4.18 -2.93
CA VAL A 142 7.96 4.30 -3.11
C VAL A 142 7.28 2.93 -3.16
N VAL A 143 5.96 2.96 -2.95
CA VAL A 143 5.07 1.80 -3.10
C VAL A 143 4.67 1.67 -4.57
N TYR A 144 4.72 0.46 -5.11
CA TYR A 144 4.38 0.14 -6.50
C TYR A 144 3.11 -0.70 -6.59
N ASP A 145 2.84 -1.53 -5.59
CA ASP A 145 1.60 -2.30 -5.52
C ASP A 145 1.27 -2.61 -4.06
N PHE A 146 0.00 -2.85 -3.76
CA PHE A 146 -0.44 -3.29 -2.45
C PHE A 146 -1.70 -4.14 -2.53
N LEU A 147 -1.91 -4.95 -1.48
CA LEU A 147 -3.04 -5.85 -1.33
C LEU A 147 -3.57 -5.77 0.11
N ILE A 148 -4.85 -5.45 0.26
CA ILE A 148 -5.49 -5.41 1.57
C ILE A 148 -6.01 -6.81 1.91
N TYR A 149 -5.70 -7.27 3.12
CA TYR A 149 -6.18 -8.55 3.61
C TYR A 149 -7.66 -8.45 3.98
N GLY A 150 -8.51 -9.13 3.20
CA GLY A 150 -9.96 -9.22 3.38
C GLY A 150 -10.44 -10.60 3.83
N GLY A 151 -9.55 -11.45 4.37
CA GLY A 151 -9.87 -12.84 4.65
C GLY A 151 -10.10 -13.64 3.36
N GLY A 152 -11.28 -14.26 3.21
CA GLY A 152 -11.63 -15.02 1.99
C GLY A 152 -11.67 -14.18 0.72
N ASP A 153 -11.85 -12.86 0.86
CA ASP A 153 -11.96 -11.93 -0.26
C ASP A 153 -10.64 -11.27 -0.66
N THR A 154 -9.54 -11.61 0.02
CA THR A 154 -8.20 -11.02 -0.19
C THR A 154 -7.77 -11.04 -1.65
N PHE A 155 -8.18 -12.06 -2.42
CA PHE A 155 -7.75 -12.25 -3.80
C PHE A 155 -8.87 -12.04 -4.84
N ARG A 156 -9.93 -11.30 -4.50
CA ARG A 156 -11.09 -11.08 -5.39
C ARG A 156 -10.72 -10.74 -6.84
N PHE A 157 -9.67 -9.93 -7.03
CA PHE A 157 -9.22 -9.47 -8.34
C PHE A 157 -7.93 -10.15 -8.83
N HIS A 158 -7.59 -11.32 -8.30
CA HIS A 158 -6.39 -12.06 -8.69
C HIS A 158 -6.74 -13.47 -9.14
N PHE A 159 -6.35 -13.80 -10.36
CA PHE A 159 -6.49 -15.14 -10.93
C PHE A 159 -5.21 -15.93 -10.69
N PHE A 160 -5.34 -17.17 -10.22
CA PHE A 160 -4.21 -18.06 -9.95
C PHE A 160 -4.33 -19.35 -10.74
N THR A 161 -3.19 -19.89 -11.19
CA THR A 161 -3.12 -21.25 -11.78
C THR A 161 -3.43 -22.31 -10.72
N GLU A 162 -3.64 -23.55 -11.15
CA GLU A 162 -3.84 -24.67 -10.20
C GLU A 162 -2.63 -24.86 -9.28
N GLU A 163 -1.41 -24.73 -9.82
CA GLU A 163 -0.17 -24.81 -9.05
C GLU A 163 -0.08 -23.68 -8.03
N GLU A 164 -0.35 -22.44 -8.43
CA GLU A 164 -0.36 -21.28 -7.52
C GLU A 164 -1.43 -21.41 -6.42
N ASN A 165 -2.58 -22.01 -6.74
CA ASN A 165 -3.63 -22.29 -5.76
C ASN A 165 -3.25 -23.40 -4.77
N SER A 166 -2.35 -24.31 -5.14
CA SER A 166 -1.79 -25.29 -4.22
C SER A 166 -0.82 -24.68 -3.19
N MET A 167 -0.36 -23.45 -3.43
CA MET A 167 0.55 -22.75 -2.53
C MET A 167 -0.18 -22.06 -1.37
N GLY A 168 0.53 -21.86 -0.26
CA GLY A 168 -0.01 -21.20 0.93
C GLY A 168 -0.29 -19.70 0.74
N LEU A 169 -1.05 -19.11 1.67
CA LEU A 169 -1.44 -17.69 1.65
C LEU A 169 -0.27 -16.74 1.37
N GLY A 170 0.87 -16.93 2.03
CA GLY A 170 2.05 -16.07 1.84
C GLY A 170 2.58 -16.13 0.40
N ALA A 171 2.63 -17.32 -0.20
CA ALA A 171 3.03 -17.46 -1.60
C ALA A 171 2.04 -16.76 -2.53
N LYS A 172 0.74 -16.96 -2.31
CA LYS A 172 -0.32 -16.28 -3.10
C LYS A 172 -0.23 -14.75 -3.01
N VAL A 173 0.12 -14.20 -1.85
CA VAL A 173 0.37 -12.75 -1.69
C VAL A 173 1.55 -12.30 -2.54
N VAL A 174 2.69 -13.00 -2.47
CA VAL A 174 3.87 -12.66 -3.26
C VAL A 174 3.56 -12.75 -4.75
N LEU A 175 2.88 -13.80 -5.19
CA LEU A 175 2.47 -13.99 -6.58
C LEU A 175 1.52 -12.88 -7.05
N ALA A 176 0.50 -12.54 -6.26
CA ALA A 176 -0.44 -11.45 -6.56
C ALA A 176 0.30 -10.13 -6.80
N LEU A 177 1.24 -9.79 -5.91
CA LEU A 177 2.06 -8.58 -6.02
C LEU A 177 3.18 -8.69 -7.05
N THR A 178 3.52 -9.88 -7.54
CA THR A 178 4.54 -10.08 -8.59
C THR A 178 3.93 -10.01 -9.98
N LYS A 179 2.67 -10.43 -10.15
CA LYS A 179 1.99 -10.40 -11.45
C LYS A 179 1.97 -9.02 -12.09
N SER A 180 1.92 -7.97 -11.28
CA SER A 180 1.94 -6.59 -11.78
C SER A 180 3.32 -6.09 -12.22
N ILE A 181 4.42 -6.76 -11.86
CA ILE A 181 5.77 -6.46 -12.37
C ILE A 181 6.21 -7.38 -13.50
N TYR A 182 5.46 -8.44 -13.82
CA TYR A 182 5.93 -9.41 -14.80
C TYR A 182 6.21 -8.73 -16.15
N SER A 183 7.48 -8.75 -16.55
CA SER A 183 7.95 -8.23 -17.82
C SER A 183 8.96 -9.21 -18.41
N GLU A 184 8.69 -9.67 -19.62
CA GLU A 184 9.55 -10.60 -20.36
C GLU A 184 10.96 -10.05 -20.64
N THR A 185 11.19 -8.76 -20.41
CA THR A 185 12.41 -8.06 -20.84
C THR A 185 13.31 -7.57 -19.72
N CYS A 186 12.90 -7.64 -18.44
CA CYS A 186 13.70 -7.12 -17.32
C CYS A 186 13.77 -8.11 -16.15
N MET A 187 14.99 -8.56 -15.82
CA MET A 187 15.24 -9.36 -14.62
C MET A 187 15.04 -8.49 -13.38
N GLN A 188 14.12 -8.89 -12.51
CA GLN A 188 13.80 -8.16 -11.29
C GLN A 188 14.24 -8.91 -10.06
N ASN A 189 14.66 -8.16 -9.05
CA ASN A 189 15.08 -8.71 -7.76
C ASN A 189 14.00 -8.40 -6.73
N LEU A 190 13.46 -9.45 -6.11
CA LEU A 190 12.40 -9.34 -5.13
C LEU A 190 12.84 -9.91 -3.78
N CYS A 191 12.85 -9.08 -2.75
CA CYS A 191 13.10 -9.50 -1.38
C CYS A 191 11.78 -9.66 -0.63
N PHE A 192 11.64 -10.64 0.26
CA PHE A 192 10.46 -10.73 1.11
C PHE A 192 10.74 -11.31 2.49
N ASP A 193 9.96 -10.83 3.46
CA ASP A 193 10.07 -11.24 4.85
C ASP A 193 9.74 -12.74 5.05
N LYS A 194 10.13 -13.25 6.22
CA LYS A 194 10.04 -14.63 6.73
C LYS A 194 8.64 -15.23 6.64
N PHE A 195 7.61 -14.38 6.57
CA PHE A 195 6.21 -14.80 6.48
C PHE A 195 5.91 -15.57 5.18
N PHE A 196 6.51 -15.17 4.06
CA PHE A 196 6.03 -15.52 2.73
C PHE A 196 6.65 -16.78 2.09
N ARG A 197 7.48 -17.54 2.81
CA ARG A 197 8.48 -18.40 2.14
C ARG A 197 8.26 -19.91 2.18
N SER A 198 8.49 -20.49 1.00
CA SER A 198 8.71 -21.90 0.67
C SER A 198 9.77 -21.97 -0.45
N ILE A 199 10.49 -23.09 -0.58
CA ILE A 199 11.51 -23.26 -1.64
C ILE A 199 10.83 -23.28 -3.02
N GLU A 200 9.64 -23.88 -3.07
CA GLU A 200 8.82 -24.00 -4.27
C GLU A 200 8.48 -22.63 -4.86
N LEU A 201 8.15 -21.65 -4.01
CA LEU A 201 7.88 -20.29 -4.46
C LEU A 201 9.10 -19.64 -5.12
N LEU A 202 10.31 -19.86 -4.59
CA LEU A 202 11.53 -19.28 -5.16
C LEU A 202 11.85 -19.86 -6.54
N GLN A 203 11.60 -21.16 -6.72
CA GLN A 203 11.77 -21.83 -8.01
C GLN A 203 10.70 -21.33 -8.99
N TYR A 204 9.43 -21.33 -8.58
CA TYR A 204 8.32 -20.88 -9.41
C TYR A 204 8.48 -19.44 -9.88
N LEU A 205 8.88 -18.51 -9.00
CA LEU A 205 9.14 -17.11 -9.37
C LEU A 205 10.27 -16.97 -10.40
N ARG A 206 11.29 -17.82 -10.31
CA ARG A 206 12.39 -17.81 -11.28
C ARG A 206 11.92 -18.35 -12.63
N ASP A 207 11.29 -19.52 -12.61
CA ASP A 207 11.04 -20.31 -13.81
C ASP A 207 9.86 -19.72 -14.61
N GLU A 208 8.80 -19.29 -13.92
CA GLU A 208 7.58 -18.77 -14.56
C GLU A 208 7.58 -17.25 -14.73
N TYR A 209 8.26 -16.51 -13.84
CA TYR A 209 8.22 -15.03 -13.83
C TYR A 209 9.57 -14.35 -14.13
N GLY A 210 10.67 -15.09 -14.22
CA GLY A 210 12.01 -14.50 -14.40
C GLY A 210 12.46 -13.62 -13.22
N VAL A 211 11.84 -13.78 -12.05
CA VAL A 211 12.09 -12.96 -10.85
C VAL A 211 13.08 -13.66 -9.93
N PHE A 212 14.17 -12.96 -9.61
CA PHE A 212 15.16 -13.44 -8.66
C PHE A 212 14.76 -13.04 -7.25
N ALA A 213 14.32 -14.04 -6.49
CA ALA A 213 13.87 -13.83 -5.13
C ALA A 213 14.96 -14.10 -4.08
N LEU A 214 15.00 -13.29 -3.02
CA LEU A 214 15.90 -13.44 -1.87
C LEU A 214 15.16 -13.39 -0.53
N GLY A 215 15.53 -14.26 0.42
CA GLY A 215 15.08 -14.16 1.81
C GLY A 215 15.69 -15.18 2.79
N THR A 216 15.61 -14.90 4.10
CA THR A 216 16.05 -15.70 5.29
C THR A 216 15.14 -16.88 5.75
N ILE A 217 15.36 -18.13 5.31
CA ILE A 217 14.38 -19.23 5.55
C ILE A 217 14.44 -19.70 7.01
N ARG A 218 13.29 -19.97 7.65
CA ARG A 218 13.27 -20.62 8.98
C ARG A 218 13.69 -22.08 8.82
N ALA A 219 14.55 -22.57 9.72
CA ALA A 219 14.97 -23.97 9.75
C ALA A 219 13.78 -24.94 9.69
N ASN A 220 12.72 -24.70 10.46
CA ASN A 220 11.52 -25.56 10.48
C ASN A 220 10.66 -25.53 9.20
N ARG A 221 11.04 -24.76 8.17
CA ARG A 221 10.39 -24.73 6.85
C ARG A 221 11.25 -25.36 5.75
N LEU A 222 12.34 -26.04 6.11
CA LEU A 222 13.26 -26.68 5.18
C LEU A 222 12.93 -28.15 4.89
N ARG A 223 11.76 -28.65 5.31
CA ARG A 223 11.29 -30.03 5.06
C ARG A 223 12.36 -31.07 5.42
N GLU A 224 12.87 -30.99 6.65
CA GLU A 224 13.95 -31.81 7.19
C GLU A 224 15.36 -31.53 6.66
N ALA A 225 15.51 -30.68 5.64
CA ALA A 225 16.84 -30.28 5.17
C ALA A 225 17.60 -29.45 6.22
N GLU A 226 16.91 -28.90 7.23
CA GLU A 226 17.56 -28.29 8.39
C GLU A 226 18.46 -29.25 9.16
N LYS A 227 18.20 -30.57 9.11
CA LYS A 227 19.05 -31.60 9.74
C LYS A 227 20.45 -31.64 9.12
N LYS A 228 20.63 -31.10 7.91
CA LYS A 228 21.90 -31.03 7.18
C LYS A 228 22.64 -29.70 7.37
N LEU A 229 22.02 -28.72 8.03
CA LEU A 229 22.62 -27.41 8.26
C LEU A 229 23.36 -27.38 9.60
N PRO A 230 24.47 -26.63 9.71
CA PRO A 230 25.11 -26.38 11.00
C PRO A 230 24.12 -25.66 11.93
N THR A 231 24.13 -26.01 13.22
CA THR A 231 23.30 -25.31 14.21
C THR A 231 23.85 -23.90 14.45
N ASP A 232 22.98 -22.96 14.83
CA ASP A 232 23.37 -21.56 15.09
C ASP A 232 24.52 -21.42 16.10
N LYS A 233 24.68 -22.41 17.00
CA LYS A 233 25.78 -22.49 17.97
C LYS A 233 27.18 -22.65 17.35
N ASN A 234 27.26 -23.06 16.09
CA ASN A 234 28.54 -23.27 15.39
C ASN A 234 29.04 -22.01 14.66
N PHE A 235 28.28 -20.91 14.72
CA PHE A 235 28.61 -19.64 14.05
C PHE A 235 29.07 -18.53 15.02
N HIS A 236 29.30 -18.87 16.30
CA HIS A 236 29.83 -17.99 17.33
C HIS A 236 31.23 -18.44 17.78
#